data_AF-A0A9P7GPX7-F1
#
_entry.id   AF-A0A9P7GPX7-F1
#
_cell.length_a   1.000
_cell.length_b   1.000
_cell.length_c   1.000
_cell.angle_alpha   90.00
_cell.angle_beta   90.00
_cell.angle_gamma   90.00
#
_symmetry.space_group_name_H-M   'P 1'
#
loop_
_entity.id
_entity.type
_entity.pdbx_description
1 polymer ?
#
loop_
_entity_poly.entity_id
_entity_poly.type
_entity_poly.pdbx_seq_one_letter_code
_entity_poly.pdbx_strand_id
1 'polypeptide(L)'
;VIHVALYTVEHRTLNQLLDTLKQDSYLAPPKDITLWLEISPKKQQKGGFKLCSFGVASQPLFNLENSHQTNQICAKQTYYEKTGTVEQLGGDPIQVTQNIPHDGQTQAQHLTMEVKCLVWVRVLMNLVYQFIDKEIESRGAPPFKIPQFHFVDAALAVEHSGRQRVFLLEEVIRGPHSLEGPFKKYMNNVSAEPLQQSDVDDEEHGLFLAFSQHVQYFKTKKMVFVSDYQVVSCMLYISF
;
A
#
# COMPACT_ATOMS: atom_id res chain seq x y z
N VAL A 1 -23.44 -2.13 0.70
CA VAL A 1 -23.09 -3.04 1.82
C VAL A 1 -22.50 -4.31 1.23
N ILE A 2 -21.41 -4.81 1.79
CA ILE A 2 -20.71 -6.02 1.33
C ILE A 2 -20.30 -6.80 2.57
N HIS A 3 -20.65 -8.08 2.65
CA HIS A 3 -20.21 -8.98 3.72
C HIS A 3 -18.99 -9.76 3.25
N VAL A 4 -17.92 -9.75 4.04
CA VAL A 4 -16.63 -10.30 3.64
C VAL A 4 -16.00 -11.12 4.76
N ALA A 5 -15.23 -12.14 4.38
CA ALA A 5 -14.17 -12.72 5.19
C ALA A 5 -12.93 -11.81 5.09
N LEU A 6 -12.51 -11.22 6.21
CA LEU A 6 -11.35 -10.37 6.32
C LEU A 6 -10.14 -11.16 6.82
N TYR A 7 -9.04 -11.07 6.08
CA TYR A 7 -7.75 -11.63 6.42
C TYR A 7 -6.75 -10.48 6.63
N THR A 8 -6.40 -10.18 7.88
CA THR A 8 -5.40 -9.14 8.18
C THR A 8 -4.00 -9.64 7.81
N VAL A 9 -3.17 -8.74 7.28
CA VAL A 9 -1.76 -9.05 6.98
C VAL A 9 -0.98 -9.22 8.27
N GLU A 10 -0.24 -10.33 8.41
CA GLU A 10 0.52 -10.61 9.62
C GLU A 10 1.80 -9.79 9.72
N HIS A 11 2.14 -9.37 10.94
CA HIS A 11 3.41 -8.72 11.23
C HIS A 11 4.46 -9.79 11.52
N ARG A 12 5.55 -9.78 10.73
CA ARG A 12 6.65 -10.72 10.86
C ARG A 12 7.95 -9.99 11.14
N THR A 13 8.90 -10.70 11.70
CA THR A 13 10.32 -10.32 11.76
C THR A 13 11.06 -10.87 10.53
N LEU A 14 12.27 -10.36 10.27
CA LEU A 14 13.10 -10.88 9.18
C LEU A 14 13.40 -12.38 9.34
N ASN A 15 13.71 -12.83 10.55
CA ASN A 15 13.97 -14.25 10.81
C ASN A 15 12.73 -15.10 10.53
N GLN A 16 11.55 -14.65 11.00
CA GLN A 16 10.30 -15.34 10.69
C GLN A 16 10.04 -15.42 9.19
N LEU A 17 10.28 -14.35 8.41
CA LEU A 17 10.14 -14.38 6.95
C LEU A 17 11.08 -15.39 6.28
N LEU A 18 12.34 -15.43 6.71
CA LEU A 18 13.34 -16.33 6.13
C LEU A 18 13.08 -17.80 6.50
N ASP A 19 12.60 -18.07 7.71
CA ASP A 19 12.26 -19.41 8.18
C ASP A 19 10.96 -19.93 7.54
N THR A 20 10.04 -19.02 7.21
CA THR A 20 8.72 -19.32 6.65
C THR A 20 8.67 -19.33 5.14
N LEU A 21 9.81 -19.40 4.44
CA LEU A 21 9.86 -19.61 2.98
C LEU A 21 9.14 -20.92 2.52
N LYS A 22 8.68 -21.75 3.46
CA LYS A 22 7.87 -22.95 3.24
C LYS A 22 6.39 -22.85 3.69
N GLN A 23 5.96 -21.76 4.32
CA GLN A 23 4.58 -21.53 4.76
C GLN A 23 3.95 -20.39 3.96
N ASP A 24 2.91 -20.69 3.20
CA ASP A 24 2.32 -19.76 2.21
C ASP A 24 1.37 -18.71 2.78
N SER A 25 1.00 -18.76 4.06
CA SER A 25 0.05 -17.80 4.62
C SER A 25 0.77 -16.62 5.27
N TYR A 26 0.66 -15.44 4.65
CA TYR A 26 0.98 -14.12 5.22
C TYR A 26 -0.23 -13.47 5.91
N LEU A 27 -1.30 -14.24 6.03
CA LEU A 27 -2.63 -13.79 6.42
C LEU A 27 -3.05 -14.48 7.72
N ALA A 28 -3.60 -13.69 8.64
CA ALA A 28 -4.20 -14.19 9.86
C ALA A 28 -5.51 -14.95 9.55
N PRO A 29 -6.01 -15.77 10.50
CA PRO A 29 -7.32 -16.41 10.37
C PRO A 29 -8.44 -15.41 10.08
N PRO A 30 -9.42 -15.76 9.22
CA PRO A 30 -10.43 -14.83 8.78
C PRO A 30 -11.38 -14.39 9.89
N LYS A 31 -11.87 -13.16 9.78
CA LYS A 31 -12.95 -12.62 10.60
C LYS A 31 -14.05 -12.07 9.70
N ASP A 32 -15.30 -12.31 10.05
CA ASP A 32 -16.42 -11.77 9.30
C ASP A 32 -16.65 -10.30 9.64
N ILE A 33 -16.68 -9.45 8.61
CA ILE A 33 -17.00 -8.02 8.76
C ILE A 33 -17.95 -7.55 7.67
N THR A 34 -18.49 -6.35 7.86
CA THR A 34 -19.30 -5.66 6.86
C THR A 34 -18.59 -4.41 6.37
N LEU A 35 -18.62 -4.18 5.05
CA LEU A 35 -18.07 -3.01 4.38
C LEU A 35 -19.18 -2.16 3.74
N TRP A 36 -19.05 -0.84 3.87
CA TRP A 36 -19.86 0.15 3.15
C TRP A 36 -18.94 0.93 2.22
N LEU A 37 -18.84 0.49 0.97
CA LEU A 37 -17.94 1.04 -0.05
C LEU A 37 -18.68 1.90 -1.09
N GLU A 38 -18.04 2.97 -1.53
CA GLU A 38 -18.49 3.83 -2.64
C GLU A 38 -18.02 3.32 -4.01
N ILE A 39 -18.49 2.14 -4.44
CA ILE A 39 -18.04 1.45 -5.66
C ILE A 39 -18.63 1.97 -6.98
N SER A 40 -19.23 3.16 -7.01
CA SER A 40 -19.80 3.67 -8.26
C SER A 40 -18.67 4.16 -9.19
N PRO A 41 -18.75 3.94 -10.52
CA PRO A 41 -17.70 4.36 -11.44
C PRO A 41 -17.36 5.86 -11.39
N LYS A 42 -18.31 6.71 -10.96
CA LYS A 42 -18.12 8.15 -10.80
C LYS A 42 -17.37 8.54 -9.53
N LYS A 43 -17.34 7.68 -8.52
CA LYS A 43 -16.70 7.93 -7.22
C LYS A 43 -15.39 7.16 -7.02
N GLN A 44 -15.16 6.13 -7.83
CA GLN A 44 -13.90 5.39 -7.79
C GLN A 44 -12.75 6.23 -8.35
N GLN A 45 -11.62 6.16 -7.66
CA GLN A 45 -10.37 6.72 -8.15
C GLN A 45 -9.60 5.67 -8.93
N LYS A 46 -8.92 6.10 -10.00
CA LYS A 46 -8.13 5.24 -10.89
C LYS A 46 -6.64 5.48 -10.66
N GLY A 47 -5.90 4.42 -10.34
CA GLY A 47 -4.44 4.37 -10.45
C GLY A 47 -4.00 3.67 -11.75
N GLY A 48 -2.70 3.36 -11.88
CA GLY A 48 -2.17 2.69 -13.08
C GLY A 48 -2.77 1.30 -13.34
N PHE A 49 -3.01 0.52 -12.28
CA PHE A 49 -3.48 -0.88 -12.38
C PHE A 49 -4.65 -1.20 -11.45
N LYS A 50 -5.06 -0.25 -10.60
CA LYS A 50 -6.02 -0.47 -9.52
C LYS A 50 -7.08 0.63 -9.49
N LEU A 51 -8.31 0.25 -9.17
CA LEU A 51 -9.38 1.14 -8.76
C LEU A 51 -9.38 1.23 -7.23
N CYS A 52 -9.46 2.42 -6.65
CA CYS A 52 -9.70 2.62 -5.21
C CYS A 52 -11.14 3.11 -5.00
N SER A 53 -11.81 2.50 -4.02
CA SER A 53 -13.10 2.92 -3.50
C SER A 53 -12.95 3.21 -2.02
N PHE A 54 -13.36 4.39 -1.57
CA PHE A 54 -13.37 4.72 -0.15
C PHE A 54 -14.63 4.17 0.53
N GLY A 55 -14.54 3.94 1.83
CA GLY A 55 -15.67 3.46 2.60
C GLY A 55 -15.38 3.33 4.08
N VAL A 56 -16.28 2.64 4.76
CA VAL A 56 -16.14 2.29 6.18
C VAL A 56 -16.32 0.80 6.41
N ALA A 57 -15.59 0.25 7.37
CA ALA A 57 -15.76 -1.09 7.91
C ALA A 57 -16.66 -1.07 9.16
N SER A 58 -17.20 -2.22 9.55
CA SER A 58 -18.09 -2.36 10.72
C SER A 58 -17.36 -2.17 12.05
N GLN A 59 -16.04 -2.24 12.03
CA GLN A 59 -15.16 -2.08 13.18
C GLN A 59 -13.80 -1.53 12.70
N PRO A 60 -12.99 -0.95 13.59
CA PRO A 60 -11.63 -0.54 13.24
C PRO A 60 -10.82 -1.75 12.78
N LEU A 61 -10.15 -1.64 11.63
CA LEU A 61 -9.36 -2.74 11.08
C LEU A 61 -7.88 -2.63 11.43
N PHE A 62 -7.39 -1.40 11.56
CA PHE A 62 -5.98 -1.08 11.68
C PHE A 62 -5.72 -0.30 12.96
N ASN A 63 -4.71 -0.74 13.72
CA ASN A 63 -4.31 -0.13 14.98
C ASN A 63 -3.13 0.80 14.69
N LEU A 64 -3.44 2.04 14.35
CA LEU A 64 -2.41 3.07 14.31
C LEU A 64 -1.97 3.31 15.75
N GLU A 65 -0.78 2.83 16.13
CA GLU A 65 -0.24 2.92 17.50
C GLU A 65 -0.18 4.36 18.05
N ASN A 66 -0.44 5.38 17.22
CA ASN A 66 -0.52 6.78 17.62
C ASN A 66 -1.65 7.57 16.95
N SER A 67 -2.71 6.93 16.43
CA SER A 67 -3.86 7.68 15.89
C SER A 67 -5.21 7.03 16.20
N HIS A 68 -6.26 7.84 16.17
CA HIS A 68 -7.62 7.42 16.46
C HIS A 68 -8.01 6.19 15.62
N GLN A 69 -8.39 5.10 16.30
CA GLN A 69 -9.00 3.93 15.66
C GLN A 69 -10.08 4.41 14.68
N THR A 70 -9.86 4.11 13.40
CA THR A 70 -10.74 4.55 12.33
C THR A 70 -11.35 3.35 11.64
N ASN A 71 -12.63 3.47 11.33
CA ASN A 71 -13.32 2.51 10.47
C ASN A 71 -13.14 2.84 9.00
N GLN A 72 -12.53 4.00 8.67
CA GLN A 72 -12.32 4.43 7.29
C GLN A 72 -11.27 3.55 6.60
N ILE A 73 -11.59 3.13 5.38
CA ILE A 73 -10.73 2.25 4.57
C ILE A 73 -10.72 2.72 3.11
N CYS A 74 -9.61 2.48 2.40
CA CYS A 74 -9.58 2.44 0.93
C CYS A 74 -9.60 0.96 0.54
N ALA A 75 -10.57 0.58 -0.29
CA ALA A 75 -10.67 -0.75 -0.88
C ALA A 75 -10.18 -0.69 -2.32
N LYS A 76 -9.17 -1.49 -2.64
CA LYS A 76 -8.55 -1.56 -3.96
C LYS A 76 -8.90 -2.83 -4.69
N GLN A 77 -9.07 -2.70 -6.00
CA GLN A 77 -9.28 -3.81 -6.93
C GLN A 77 -8.42 -3.61 -8.17
N THR A 78 -7.78 -4.67 -8.65
CA THR A 78 -7.13 -4.63 -9.96
C THR A 78 -8.18 -4.57 -11.08
N TYR A 79 -7.84 -4.02 -12.24
CA TYR A 79 -8.77 -3.94 -13.36
C TYR A 79 -8.06 -4.17 -14.70
N TYR A 80 -8.84 -4.51 -15.72
CA TYR A 80 -8.41 -4.47 -17.12
C TYR A 80 -9.22 -3.43 -17.89
N GLU A 81 -8.62 -2.89 -18.94
CA GLU A 81 -9.28 -1.93 -19.83
C GLU A 81 -10.03 -2.68 -20.93
N LYS A 82 -11.30 -2.30 -21.15
CA LYS A 82 -12.10 -2.77 -22.26
C LYS A 82 -12.54 -1.58 -23.09
N THR A 83 -12.04 -1.50 -24.32
CA THR A 83 -12.44 -0.48 -25.29
C THR A 83 -13.59 -1.00 -26.15
N GLY A 84 -14.63 -0.19 -26.29
CA GLY A 84 -15.75 -0.45 -27.19
C GLY A 84 -16.08 0.79 -28.02
N THR A 85 -16.91 0.62 -29.02
CA THR A 85 -17.41 1.70 -29.87
C THR A 85 -18.87 1.95 -29.55
N VAL A 86 -19.23 3.20 -29.28
CA VAL A 86 -20.62 3.62 -29.07
C VAL A 86 -21.05 4.43 -30.28
N GLU A 87 -22.06 3.93 -31.00
CA GLU A 87 -22.70 4.68 -32.07
C GLU A 87 -23.52 5.82 -31.48
N GLN A 88 -23.34 7.02 -32.02
CA GLN A 88 -24.16 8.18 -31.66
C GLN A 88 -25.20 8.43 -32.74
N LEU A 89 -26.37 8.94 -32.33
CA LEU A 89 -27.40 9.35 -33.28
C LEU A 89 -26.87 10.52 -34.12
N GLY A 90 -26.52 10.27 -35.38
CA GLY A 90 -26.10 11.30 -36.34
C GLY A 90 -24.64 11.79 -36.20
N GLY A 91 -23.76 11.03 -35.54
CA GLY A 91 -22.34 11.38 -35.38
C GLY A 91 -21.41 10.19 -35.61
N ASP A 92 -20.11 10.48 -35.69
CA ASP A 92 -19.08 9.44 -35.79
C ASP A 92 -19.07 8.54 -34.54
N PRO A 93 -18.77 7.24 -34.69
CA PRO A 93 -18.68 6.34 -33.55
C PRO A 93 -17.60 6.79 -32.56
N ILE A 94 -17.93 6.85 -31.27
CA ILE A 94 -16.98 7.23 -30.23
C ILE A 94 -16.39 5.99 -29.56
N GLN A 95 -15.07 5.96 -29.41
CA GLN A 95 -14.40 4.96 -28.59
C GLN A 95 -14.58 5.26 -27.11
N VAL A 96 -15.06 4.27 -26.36
CA VAL A 96 -15.26 4.35 -24.92
C VAL A 96 -14.44 3.25 -24.26
N THR A 97 -13.54 3.64 -23.37
CA THR A 97 -12.75 2.72 -22.55
C THR A 97 -13.38 2.59 -21.17
N GLN A 98 -13.62 1.35 -20.74
CA GLN A 98 -14.13 1.01 -19.42
C GLN A 98 -13.08 0.26 -18.61
N ASN A 99 -12.92 0.62 -17.34
CA ASN A 99 -12.06 -0.11 -16.40
C ASN A 99 -12.93 -1.14 -15.67
N ILE A 100 -12.69 -2.42 -15.93
CA ILE A 100 -13.51 -3.51 -15.40
C ILE A 100 -12.70 -4.25 -14.34
N PRO A 101 -13.17 -4.32 -13.08
CA PRO A 101 -12.51 -5.14 -12.07
C PRO A 101 -12.37 -6.58 -12.53
N HIS A 102 -11.21 -7.18 -12.27
CA HIS A 102 -11.03 -8.61 -12.49
C HIS A 102 -11.98 -9.45 -11.64
N ASP A 103 -12.21 -10.70 -12.05
CA ASP A 103 -12.96 -11.70 -11.30
C ASP A 103 -12.25 -12.07 -9.98
N GLY A 104 -12.96 -12.74 -9.07
CA GLY A 104 -12.46 -13.07 -7.73
C GLY A 104 -11.15 -13.85 -7.71
N GLN A 105 -10.96 -14.81 -8.62
CA GLN A 105 -9.76 -15.64 -8.66
C GLN A 105 -8.55 -14.82 -9.13
N THR A 106 -8.71 -14.07 -10.22
CA THR A 106 -7.64 -13.20 -10.74
C THR A 106 -7.30 -12.09 -9.73
N GLN A 107 -8.31 -11.49 -9.08
CA GLN A 107 -8.07 -10.52 -8.00
C GLN A 107 -7.28 -11.14 -6.85
N ALA A 108 -7.66 -12.33 -6.38
CA ALA A 108 -6.96 -13.00 -5.28
C ALA A 108 -5.49 -13.24 -5.62
N GLN A 109 -5.17 -13.65 -6.85
CA GLN A 109 -3.80 -13.86 -7.31
C GLN A 109 -2.99 -12.56 -7.29
N HIS A 110 -3.50 -11.49 -7.90
CA HIS A 110 -2.81 -10.20 -7.94
C HIS A 110 -2.63 -9.61 -6.55
N LEU A 111 -3.71 -9.57 -5.76
CA LEU A 111 -3.69 -8.93 -4.43
C LEU A 111 -2.90 -9.75 -3.39
N THR A 112 -2.77 -11.07 -3.57
CA THR A 112 -1.86 -11.87 -2.72
C THR A 112 -0.40 -11.46 -2.95
N MET A 113 -0.01 -11.08 -4.17
CA MET A 113 1.33 -10.56 -4.42
C MET A 113 1.57 -9.24 -3.69
N GLU A 114 0.58 -8.33 -3.70
CA GLU A 114 0.63 -7.07 -2.95
C GLU A 114 0.79 -7.32 -1.45
N VAL A 115 0.04 -8.27 -0.89
CA VAL A 115 0.16 -8.68 0.52
C VAL A 115 1.58 -9.14 0.82
N LYS A 116 2.18 -9.97 -0.03
CA LYS A 116 3.58 -10.42 0.13
C LYS A 116 4.52 -9.24 0.17
N CYS A 117 4.39 -8.32 -0.79
CA CYS A 117 5.20 -7.12 -0.84
C CYS A 117 5.06 -6.28 0.43
N LEU A 118 3.83 -6.06 0.92
CA LEU A 118 3.55 -5.31 2.15
C LEU A 118 4.24 -5.91 3.38
N VAL A 119 4.25 -7.25 3.52
CA VAL A 119 4.98 -7.90 4.61
C VAL A 119 6.49 -7.66 4.47
N TRP A 120 7.04 -7.87 3.27
CA TRP A 120 8.48 -7.67 3.03
C TRP A 120 8.91 -6.24 3.32
N VAL A 121 8.17 -5.25 2.84
CA VAL A 121 8.59 -3.84 2.94
C VAL A 121 8.55 -3.34 4.39
N ARG A 122 7.59 -3.80 5.20
CA ARG A 122 7.56 -3.53 6.65
C ARG A 122 8.77 -4.11 7.36
N VAL A 123 9.11 -5.36 7.07
CA VAL A 123 10.28 -6.01 7.66
C VAL A 123 11.57 -5.31 7.26
N LEU A 124 11.70 -4.93 5.98
CA LEU A 124 12.86 -4.23 5.47
C LEU A 124 12.99 -2.82 6.06
N MET A 125 11.89 -2.13 6.36
CA MET A 125 11.96 -0.86 7.05
C MET A 125 12.32 -1.02 8.53
N ASN A 126 11.80 -2.04 9.22
CA ASN A 126 12.21 -2.37 10.59
C ASN A 126 13.72 -2.70 10.65
N LEU A 127 14.25 -3.43 9.67
CA LEU A 127 15.68 -3.68 9.54
C LEU A 127 16.51 -2.39 9.45
N VAL A 128 15.99 -1.34 8.79
CA VAL A 128 16.64 -0.02 8.71
C VAL A 128 16.64 0.65 10.08
N TYR A 129 15.51 0.67 10.79
CA TYR A 129 15.44 1.27 12.13
C TYR A 129 16.31 0.53 13.15
N GLN A 130 16.33 -0.81 13.14
CA GLN A 130 17.26 -1.59 13.98
C GLN A 130 18.73 -1.29 13.67
N PHE A 131 19.06 -1.02 12.41
CA PHE A 131 20.41 -0.59 12.04
C PHE A 131 20.73 0.79 12.62
N ILE A 132 19.80 1.74 12.51
CA ILE A 132 19.95 3.09 13.08
C ILE A 132 20.13 3.02 14.60
N ASP A 133 19.27 2.27 15.31
CA ASP A 133 19.33 2.13 16.77
C ASP A 133 20.71 1.62 17.21
N LYS A 134 21.24 0.61 16.52
CA LYS A 134 22.59 0.09 16.78
C LYS A 134 23.71 1.12 16.54
N GLU A 135 23.59 1.93 15.49
CA GLU A 135 24.57 3.01 15.25
C GLU A 135 24.46 4.11 16.32
N ILE A 136 23.24 4.44 16.78
CA ILE A 136 23.02 5.38 17.88
C ILE A 136 23.62 4.86 19.19
N GLU A 137 23.40 3.60 19.53
CA GLU A 137 23.98 2.98 20.73
C GLU A 137 25.51 3.03 20.72
N SER A 138 26.13 2.87 19.55
CA SER A 138 27.59 2.80 19.41
C SER A 138 28.28 4.15 19.23
N ARG A 139 27.60 5.15 18.65
CA ARG A 139 28.21 6.45 18.26
C ARG A 139 27.53 7.66 18.87
N GLY A 140 26.39 7.48 19.56
CA GLY A 140 25.52 8.55 20.03
C GLY A 140 24.48 8.97 18.99
N ALA A 141 23.48 9.72 19.45
CA ALA A 141 22.41 10.22 18.60
C ALA A 141 22.93 11.28 17.61
N PRO A 142 22.40 11.33 16.36
CA PRO A 142 22.77 12.36 15.41
C PRO A 142 22.24 13.74 15.82
N PRO A 143 22.84 14.84 15.33
CA PRO A 143 22.38 16.20 15.61
C PRO A 143 21.15 16.62 14.77
N PHE A 144 20.48 15.67 14.13
CA PHE A 144 19.29 15.88 13.29
C PHE A 144 18.18 14.90 13.67
N LYS A 145 16.94 15.25 13.35
CA LYS A 145 15.79 14.37 13.56
C LYS A 145 15.80 13.27 12.50
N ILE A 146 15.74 12.01 12.93
CA ILE A 146 15.61 10.89 12.01
C ILE A 146 14.16 10.76 11.56
N PRO A 147 13.87 10.83 10.25
CA PRO A 147 12.51 10.62 9.73
C PRO A 147 11.95 9.24 10.15
N GLN A 148 10.69 9.23 10.55
CA GLN A 148 9.98 8.03 10.97
C GLN A 148 8.92 7.69 9.92
N PHE A 149 9.09 6.56 9.25
CA PHE A 149 8.21 6.09 8.20
C PHE A 149 7.67 4.71 8.55
N HIS A 150 6.41 4.47 8.19
CA HIS A 150 5.81 3.14 8.21
C HIS A 150 4.98 2.94 6.95
N PHE A 151 4.85 1.69 6.52
CA PHE A 151 3.93 1.34 5.44
C PHE A 151 2.51 1.20 5.99
N VAL A 152 1.52 1.61 5.20
CA VAL A 152 0.11 1.48 5.55
C VAL A 152 -0.27 0.08 5.99
N ASP A 153 -1.14 -0.03 7.00
CA ASP A 153 -1.77 -1.29 7.32
C ASP A 153 -2.74 -1.75 6.24
N ALA A 154 -2.85 -3.08 6.09
CA ALA A 154 -3.63 -3.67 5.03
C ALA A 154 -4.25 -5.01 5.42
N ALA A 155 -5.30 -5.39 4.69
CA ALA A 155 -5.99 -6.66 4.82
C ALA A 155 -6.58 -7.10 3.49
N LEU A 156 -6.71 -8.41 3.28
CA LEU A 156 -7.43 -8.97 2.14
C LEU A 156 -8.89 -9.23 2.55
N ALA A 157 -9.85 -8.75 1.77
CA ALA A 157 -11.27 -8.98 2.01
C ALA A 157 -11.88 -9.78 0.86
N VAL A 158 -12.51 -10.91 1.19
CA VAL A 158 -13.16 -11.81 0.22
C VAL A 158 -14.66 -11.79 0.48
N GLU A 159 -15.44 -11.36 -0.50
CA GLU A 159 -16.89 -11.30 -0.41
C GLU A 159 -17.53 -12.69 -0.30
N HIS A 160 -18.43 -12.87 0.67
CA HIS A 160 -19.19 -14.11 0.87
C HIS A 160 -20.22 -14.39 -0.24
N SER A 161 -20.72 -13.33 -0.88
CA SER A 161 -21.80 -13.41 -1.86
C SER A 161 -21.33 -13.90 -3.24
N GLY A 162 -22.28 -14.28 -4.11
CA GLY A 162 -22.04 -14.96 -5.39
C GLY A 162 -21.19 -14.22 -6.45
N ARG A 163 -20.76 -12.98 -6.21
CA ARG A 163 -19.78 -12.29 -7.08
C ARG A 163 -18.33 -12.52 -6.67
N GLN A 164 -18.09 -13.06 -5.47
CA GLN A 164 -16.76 -13.38 -4.92
C GLN A 164 -15.72 -12.26 -5.14
N ARG A 165 -16.13 -11.00 -4.97
CA ARG A 165 -15.20 -9.87 -5.12
C ARG A 165 -14.12 -9.96 -4.05
N VAL A 166 -12.88 -9.69 -4.47
CA VAL A 166 -11.74 -9.59 -3.58
C VAL A 166 -11.22 -8.15 -3.59
N PHE A 167 -10.90 -7.64 -2.41
CA PHE A 167 -10.38 -6.29 -2.21
C PHE A 167 -9.11 -6.34 -1.37
N LEU A 168 -8.16 -5.46 -1.68
CA LEU A 168 -7.10 -5.08 -0.76
C LEU A 168 -7.59 -3.87 0.01
N LEU A 169 -7.86 -4.03 1.29
CA LEU A 169 -8.22 -2.95 2.19
C LEU A 169 -6.93 -2.34 2.74
N GLU A 170 -6.84 -1.02 2.70
CA GLU A 170 -5.73 -0.26 3.27
C GLU A 170 -6.26 0.85 4.17
N GLU A 171 -5.41 1.31 5.07
CA GLU A 171 -5.60 2.54 5.82
C GLU A 171 -5.85 3.72 4.86
N VAL A 172 -6.79 4.59 5.23
CA VAL A 172 -6.99 5.84 4.51
C VAL A 172 -5.88 6.80 4.90
N ILE A 173 -4.97 7.04 3.96
CA ILE A 173 -4.03 8.15 4.09
C ILE A 173 -4.80 9.44 3.76
N ARG A 174 -5.02 10.29 4.76
CA ARG A 174 -5.85 11.49 4.61
C ARG A 174 -5.15 12.53 3.72
N GLY A 175 -5.85 12.97 2.67
CA GLY A 175 -5.72 14.25 1.94
C GLY A 175 -7.12 14.64 1.43
N PRO A 176 -7.50 15.91 1.17
CA PRO A 176 -6.76 17.15 0.87
C PRO A 176 -6.99 18.28 1.90
N HIS A 177 -7.48 17.93 3.10
CA HIS A 177 -7.52 18.80 4.28
C HIS A 177 -6.59 18.28 5.40
N SER A 178 -5.72 17.32 5.08
CA SER A 178 -4.62 17.00 5.98
C SER A 178 -3.68 18.20 5.98
N LEU A 179 -3.15 18.54 7.15
CA LEU A 179 -2.12 19.57 7.31
C LEU A 179 -0.81 19.21 6.57
N GLU A 180 -0.77 18.09 5.84
CA GLU A 180 0.44 17.33 5.49
C GLU A 180 0.66 17.17 3.97
N GLY A 181 -0.17 17.80 3.13
CA GLY A 181 0.09 17.99 1.70
C GLY A 181 -0.32 16.86 0.74
N PRO A 182 -0.01 16.99 -0.57
CA PRO A 182 -0.39 16.02 -1.60
C PRO A 182 0.48 14.76 -1.58
N PHE A 183 0.03 13.71 -2.27
CA PHE A 183 0.81 12.50 -2.53
C PHE A 183 2.06 12.83 -3.35
N LYS A 184 3.23 12.42 -2.84
CA LYS A 184 4.55 12.69 -3.42
C LYS A 184 5.29 11.39 -3.71
N LYS A 185 6.05 11.39 -4.80
CA LYS A 185 6.97 10.31 -5.14
C LYS A 185 8.38 10.79 -4.83
N TYR A 186 9.08 10.05 -3.96
CA TYR A 186 10.44 10.40 -3.54
C TYR A 186 11.49 9.61 -4.28
N MET A 187 11.20 8.35 -4.62
CA MET A 187 12.08 7.51 -5.41
C MET A 187 11.31 6.85 -6.55
N ASN A 188 11.98 6.66 -7.68
CA ASN A 188 11.45 5.88 -8.79
C ASN A 188 12.02 4.45 -8.74
N ASN A 189 11.52 3.58 -9.62
CA ASN A 189 11.96 2.20 -9.74
C ASN A 189 13.12 2.01 -10.75
N VAL A 190 13.62 3.08 -11.36
CA VAL A 190 14.67 3.04 -12.41
C VAL A 190 16.02 3.61 -11.96
N SER A 191 16.06 4.30 -10.83
CA SER A 191 17.24 4.95 -10.25
C SER A 191 17.19 4.85 -8.73
N ALA A 192 18.37 4.75 -8.11
CA ALA A 192 18.56 4.85 -6.67
C ALA A 192 18.68 6.31 -6.18
N GLU A 193 18.70 7.28 -7.10
CA GLU A 193 18.74 8.69 -6.78
C GLU A 193 17.34 9.20 -6.41
N PRO A 194 17.19 9.90 -5.26
CA PRO A 194 15.94 10.58 -4.93
C PRO A 194 15.53 11.58 -6.02
N LEU A 195 14.22 11.70 -6.23
CA LEU A 195 13.66 12.75 -7.05
C LEU A 195 13.85 14.09 -6.33
N GLN A 196 14.28 15.11 -7.08
CA GLN A 196 14.43 16.47 -6.56
C GLN A 196 13.09 16.99 -6.05
N GLN A 197 13.08 17.51 -4.83
CA GLN A 197 11.91 18.09 -4.19
C GLN A 197 12.06 19.61 -4.11
N SER A 198 10.94 20.33 -4.00
CA SER A 198 10.94 21.80 -3.89
C SER A 198 11.08 22.29 -2.45
N ASP A 199 10.83 21.42 -1.47
CA ASP A 199 10.81 21.71 -0.05
C ASP A 199 11.93 20.94 0.66
N VAL A 200 12.53 21.55 1.69
CA VAL A 200 13.70 21.00 2.38
C VAL A 200 13.34 19.74 3.17
N ASP A 201 12.19 19.70 3.83
CA ASP A 201 11.76 18.53 4.61
C ASP A 201 11.52 17.34 3.66
N ASP A 202 10.93 17.62 2.49
CA ASP A 202 10.77 16.61 1.44
C ASP A 202 12.12 16.12 0.89
N GLU A 203 13.11 17.01 0.73
CA GLU A 203 14.46 16.62 0.30
C GLU A 203 15.13 15.70 1.32
N GLU A 204 15.02 16.03 2.61
CA GLU A 204 15.51 15.19 3.72
C GLU A 204 14.80 13.82 3.77
N HIS A 205 13.48 13.78 3.52
CA HIS A 205 12.73 12.54 3.37
C HIS A 205 13.25 11.69 2.20
N GLY A 206 13.50 12.31 1.04
CA GLY A 206 14.08 11.63 -0.12
C GLY A 206 15.44 11.02 0.19
N LEU A 207 16.32 11.78 0.85
CA LEU A 207 17.65 11.31 1.28
C LEU A 207 17.55 10.16 2.28
N PHE A 208 16.66 10.24 3.26
CA PHE A 208 16.42 9.15 4.21
C PHE A 208 15.95 7.87 3.49
N LEU A 209 15.03 8.00 2.52
CA LEU A 209 14.52 6.86 1.77
C LEU A 209 15.60 6.22 0.89
N ALA A 210 16.50 6.99 0.27
CA ALA A 210 17.67 6.44 -0.41
C ALA A 210 18.64 5.74 0.55
N PHE A 211 18.90 6.34 1.72
CA PHE A 211 19.67 5.68 2.78
C PHE A 211 19.03 4.34 3.20
N SER A 212 17.72 4.31 3.38
CA SER A 212 16.98 3.10 3.77
C SER A 212 17.15 1.99 2.73
N GLN A 213 17.07 2.33 1.43
CA GLN A 213 17.28 1.40 0.33
C GLN A 213 18.70 0.82 0.36
N HIS A 214 19.71 1.66 0.58
CA HIS A 214 21.10 1.22 0.68
C HIS A 214 21.32 0.28 1.86
N VAL A 215 20.79 0.62 3.05
CA VAL A 215 20.88 -0.26 4.23
C VAL A 215 20.22 -1.60 3.95
N GLN A 216 19.02 -1.61 3.36
CA GLN A 216 18.33 -2.85 3.00
C GLN A 216 19.18 -3.69 2.04
N TYR A 217 19.67 -3.10 0.94
CA TYR A 217 20.50 -3.79 -0.04
C TYR A 217 21.76 -4.38 0.60
N PHE A 218 22.45 -3.64 1.46
CA PHE A 218 23.65 -4.11 2.12
C PHE A 218 23.37 -5.22 3.15
N LYS A 219 22.38 -5.01 4.02
CA LYS A 219 22.04 -5.94 5.11
C LYS A 219 21.44 -7.24 4.61
N THR A 220 20.78 -7.23 3.45
CA THR A 220 20.24 -8.43 2.82
C THR A 220 21.25 -9.12 1.90
N LYS A 221 22.54 -8.76 1.98
CA LYS A 221 23.60 -9.30 1.10
C LYS A 221 23.25 -9.14 -0.38
N LYS A 222 22.67 -7.98 -0.74
CA LYS A 222 22.31 -7.58 -2.09
C LYS A 222 21.13 -8.35 -2.69
N MET A 223 20.34 -9.04 -1.88
CA MET A 223 19.24 -9.89 -2.37
C MET A 223 17.93 -9.10 -2.57
N VAL A 224 17.61 -8.18 -1.67
CA VAL A 224 16.33 -7.45 -1.70
C VAL A 224 16.45 -6.06 -1.10
N PHE A 225 15.70 -5.13 -1.67
CA PHE A 225 15.51 -3.77 -1.18
C PHE A 225 14.16 -3.25 -1.67
N VAL A 226 13.67 -2.18 -1.06
CA VAL A 226 12.45 -1.49 -1.48
C VAL A 226 12.80 -0.34 -2.41
N SER A 227 12.04 -0.22 -3.50
CA SER A 227 12.08 0.89 -4.45
C SER A 227 10.69 1.51 -4.60
N ASP A 228 10.59 2.51 -5.47
CA ASP A 228 9.32 3.20 -5.77
C ASP A 228 8.60 3.77 -4.53
N TYR A 229 9.36 4.36 -3.61
CA TYR A 229 8.78 4.99 -2.43
C TYR A 229 7.86 6.15 -2.84
N GLN A 230 6.57 5.95 -2.57
CA GLN A 230 5.53 6.95 -2.70
C GLN A 230 4.89 7.19 -1.35
N VAL A 231 4.46 8.42 -1.10
CA VAL A 231 4.20 8.85 0.28
C VAL A 231 3.12 9.91 0.30
N VAL A 232 2.27 9.85 1.33
CA VAL A 232 1.54 11.02 1.83
C VAL A 232 1.93 11.10 3.31
N SER A 233 2.54 12.20 3.74
CA SER A 233 3.07 12.37 5.11
C SER A 233 4.21 11.39 5.48
N CYS A 234 4.27 10.88 6.71
CA CYS A 234 5.20 9.83 7.14
C CYS A 234 4.71 8.40 6.79
N MET A 235 3.64 8.28 5.99
CA MET A 235 3.06 7.00 5.55
C MET A 235 3.55 6.62 4.16
N LEU A 236 4.29 5.52 4.09
CA LEU A 236 4.77 4.95 2.85
C LEU A 236 3.68 4.11 2.19
N TYR A 237 3.60 4.27 0.88
CA TYR A 237 2.82 3.49 -0.05
C TYR A 237 3.75 2.99 -1.15
N ILE A 238 3.45 1.79 -1.66
CA ILE A 238 4.13 1.28 -2.86
C ILE A 238 3.04 0.96 -3.87
N SER A 239 3.13 1.57 -5.05
CA SER A 239 2.33 1.16 -6.20
C SER A 239 3.10 0.08 -6.95
N PHE A 240 2.70 -1.18 -6.78
CA PHE A 240 3.04 -2.25 -7.72
C PHE A 240 2.09 -2.24 -8.92
#